data_AF-A0A645J0S4-F1
#
_entry.id   AF-A0A645J0S4-F1
#
_cell.length_a   1.000
_cell.length_b   1.000
_cell.length_c   1.000
_cell.angle_alpha   90.00
_cell.angle_beta   90.00
_cell.angle_gamma   90.00
#
_symmetry.space_group_name_H-M   'P 1'
#
loop_
_entity.id
_entity.type
_entity.pdbx_description
1 polymer ?
#
loop_
_entity_poly.entity_id
_entity_poly.type
_entity_poly.pdbx_seq_one_letter_code
_entity_poly.pdbx_strand_id
1 'polypeptide(L)'
;MQYYLFAIIGGALIGALICIAPKAKKILTRFQEAGVYLLVASMGVSIGLNKDLISKIPSLGFAALITAFLCTLGSVLAVYFIGRLFLKEKKEARR
;
A
#
# COMPACT_ATOMS: atom_id res chain seq x y z
N MET A 1 -14.08 -10.98 9.92
CA MET A 1 -13.30 -9.75 10.14
C MET A 1 -12.24 -9.86 11.23
N GLN A 2 -12.54 -10.38 12.43
CA GLN A 2 -11.53 -10.52 13.50
C GLN A 2 -10.27 -11.31 13.11
N TYR A 3 -10.41 -12.34 12.26
CA TYR A 3 -9.30 -13.20 11.86
C TYR A 3 -8.17 -12.47 11.10
N TYR A 4 -8.48 -11.44 10.31
CA TYR A 4 -7.45 -10.65 9.61
C TYR A 4 -6.61 -9.82 10.58
N LEU A 5 -7.24 -9.25 11.61
CA LEU A 5 -6.54 -8.46 12.63
C LEU A 5 -5.57 -9.35 13.42
N PHE A 6 -6.02 -10.53 13.83
CA PHE A 6 -5.15 -11.51 14.50
C PHE A 6 -3.99 -11.95 13.61
N ALA A 7 -4.21 -12.16 12.32
CA ALA A 7 -3.15 -12.51 11.38
C ALA A 7 -2.11 -11.39 11.22
N ILE A 8 -2.54 -10.12 11.12
CA ILE A 8 -1.63 -8.97 11.00
C ILE A 8 -0.84 -8.78 12.29
N ILE A 9 -1.51 -8.80 13.45
CA ILE A 9 -0.85 -8.63 14.75
C ILE A 9 0.11 -9.79 15.01
N GLY A 10 -0.32 -11.03 14.75
CA GLY A 10 0.52 -12.21 14.88
C GLY A 10 1.73 -12.16 13.95
N GLY A 11 1.54 -11.81 12.67
CA GLY A 11 2.63 -11.66 11.70
C GLY A 11 3.63 -10.56 12.10
N ALA A 12 3.14 -9.42 12.61
CA ALA A 12 3.99 -8.33 13.09
C ALA A 12 4.78 -8.72 14.34
N LEU A 13 4.15 -9.42 15.30
CA LEU A 13 4.82 -9.95 16.49
C LEU A 13 5.90 -10.98 16.10
N ILE A 14 5.58 -11.93 15.23
CA ILE A 14 6.55 -12.92 14.72
C ILE A 14 7.72 -12.19 14.05
N GLY A 15 7.45 -11.18 13.22
CA GLY A 15 8.49 -10.37 12.58
C GLY A 15 9.35 -9.54 13.56
N ALA A 16 8.81 -9.17 14.72
CA ALA A 16 9.51 -8.41 15.75
C ALA A 16 10.31 -9.31 16.71
N LEU A 17 9.79 -10.49 17.06
CA LEU A 17 10.45 -11.45 17.96
C LEU A 17 11.49 -12.33 17.23
N ILE A 18 11.28 -12.64 15.94
CA ILE A 18 12.18 -13.50 15.17
C ILE A 18 13.14 -12.66 14.34
N CYS A 19 14.44 -12.83 14.58
CA CYS A 19 15.48 -12.24 13.74
C CYS A 19 15.58 -13.03 12.43
N ILE A 20 14.84 -12.59 11.41
CA ILE A 20 14.78 -13.28 10.11
C ILE A 20 16.15 -13.17 9.42
N ALA A 21 16.74 -14.32 9.10
CA ALA A 21 17.99 -14.37 8.34
C ALA A 21 17.85 -13.60 7.00
N PRO A 22 18.91 -12.91 6.54
CA PRO A 22 18.83 -12.07 5.33
C PRO A 22 18.44 -12.85 4.07
N LYS A 23 18.81 -14.14 4.00
CA LYS A 23 18.39 -15.05 2.92
C LYS A 23 16.88 -15.34 2.95
N ALA A 24 16.33 -15.58 4.15
CA ALA A 24 14.90 -15.81 4.36
C ALA A 24 14.07 -14.56 4.07
N LYS A 25 14.57 -13.36 4.41
CA LYS A 25 13.91 -12.10 4.05
C LYS A 25 13.81 -11.92 2.54
N LYS A 26 14.90 -12.21 1.79
CA LYS A 26 14.93 -12.07 0.33
C LYS A 26 13.94 -13.01 -0.38
N ILE A 27 13.82 -14.26 0.08
CA ILE A 27 12.84 -15.20 -0.51
C ILE A 27 11.40 -14.76 -0.17
N LEU A 28 11.15 -14.29 1.06
CA LEU A 28 9.83 -13.78 1.45
C LEU A 28 9.42 -12.57 0.62
N THR A 29 10.34 -11.62 0.39
CA THR A 29 10.06 -10.45 -0.46
C THR A 29 9.74 -10.87 -1.90
N ARG A 30 10.52 -11.78 -2.49
CA ARG A 30 10.21 -12.29 -3.84
C ARG A 30 8.86 -13.01 -3.90
N PHE A 31 8.52 -13.79 -2.89
CA PHE A 31 7.24 -14.47 -2.82
C PHE A 31 6.07 -13.48 -2.67
N GLN A 32 6.25 -12.43 -1.85
CA GLN A 32 5.27 -11.36 -1.69
C GLN A 32 5.05 -10.60 -2.99
N GLU A 33 6.11 -10.24 -3.70
CA GLU A 33 6.01 -9.59 -5.02
C GLU A 33 5.25 -10.46 -6.02
N ALA A 34 5.61 -11.76 -6.11
CA ALA A 34 4.89 -12.70 -6.96
C ALA A 34 3.40 -12.83 -6.58
N GLY A 35 3.10 -12.87 -5.27
CA GLY A 35 1.74 -12.90 -4.75
C GLY A 35 0.94 -11.65 -5.12
N VAL A 36 1.55 -10.46 -5.05
CA VAL A 36 0.91 -9.20 -5.48
C VAL A 36 0.58 -9.24 -6.97
N TYR A 37 1.51 -9.68 -7.81
CA TYR A 37 1.24 -9.81 -9.26
C TYR A 37 0.11 -10.80 -9.55
N LEU A 38 0.08 -11.95 -8.88
CA LEU A 38 -0.99 -12.93 -9.00
C LEU A 38 -2.33 -12.34 -8.56
N LEU A 39 -2.36 -11.65 -7.42
CA LEU A 39 -3.57 -11.02 -6.88
C LEU A 39 -4.11 -9.96 -7.84
N VAL A 40 -3.24 -9.10 -8.39
CA VAL A 40 -3.63 -8.09 -9.38
C VAL A 40 -4.16 -8.76 -10.65
N ALA A 41 -3.52 -9.82 -11.14
CA ALA A 41 -4.00 -10.57 -12.29
C ALA A 41 -5.38 -11.21 -12.03
N SER A 42 -5.57 -11.82 -10.85
CA SER A 42 -6.84 -12.40 -10.43
C SER A 42 -7.95 -11.35 -10.34
N MET A 43 -7.68 -10.20 -9.72
CA MET A 43 -8.60 -9.06 -9.69
C MET A 43 -8.96 -8.59 -11.11
N GLY A 44 -7.97 -8.50 -12.00
CA GLY A 44 -8.20 -8.15 -13.41
C GLY A 44 -9.14 -9.12 -14.12
N VAL A 45 -8.93 -10.43 -13.96
CA VAL A 45 -9.82 -11.46 -14.51
C VAL A 45 -11.22 -11.37 -13.92
N SER A 46 -11.33 -11.20 -12.58
CA SER A 46 -12.62 -11.03 -11.93
C SER A 46 -13.37 -9.82 -12.47
N ILE A 47 -12.72 -8.65 -12.61
CA ILE A 47 -13.37 -7.46 -13.19
C ILE A 47 -13.76 -7.71 -14.65
N GLY A 48 -12.89 -8.37 -15.42
CA GLY A 48 -13.09 -8.70 -16.85
C GLY A 48 -14.29 -9.64 -17.12
N LEU A 49 -14.64 -10.50 -16.18
CA LEU A 49 -15.79 -11.41 -16.31
C LEU A 49 -17.09 -10.79 -15.77
N ASN A 50 -17.00 -9.75 -14.94
CA ASN A 50 -18.15 -9.08 -14.34
C ASN A 50 -18.68 -7.95 -15.24
N LYS A 51 -19.69 -8.25 -16.06
CA LYS A 51 -20.34 -7.29 -16.98
C LYS A 51 -20.88 -6.03 -16.28
N ASP A 52 -21.36 -6.17 -15.05
CA ASP A 52 -21.79 -5.04 -14.21
C ASP A 52 -20.65 -4.08 -13.88
N LEU A 53 -19.46 -4.60 -13.57
CA LEU A 53 -18.30 -3.75 -13.29
C LEU A 53 -17.78 -3.11 -14.57
N ILE A 54 -17.68 -3.88 -15.66
CA ILE A 54 -17.26 -3.39 -16.98
C ILE A 54 -18.13 -2.25 -17.50
N SER A 55 -19.45 -2.41 -17.44
CA SER A 55 -20.39 -1.36 -17.87
C SER A 55 -20.30 -0.10 -17.01
N LYS A 56 -19.84 -0.23 -15.75
CA LYS A 56 -19.59 0.87 -14.83
C LYS A 56 -18.14 1.37 -14.86
N ILE A 57 -17.22 0.79 -15.63
CA ILE A 57 -15.85 1.29 -15.76
C ILE A 57 -15.79 2.76 -16.21
N PRO A 58 -16.63 3.25 -17.15
CA PRO A 58 -16.58 4.68 -17.51
C PRO A 58 -16.91 5.61 -16.32
N SER A 59 -17.91 5.26 -15.51
CA SER A 59 -18.31 6.08 -14.36
C SER A 59 -17.39 5.87 -13.15
N LEU A 60 -17.05 4.62 -12.83
CA LEU A 60 -16.13 4.25 -11.75
C LEU A 60 -14.69 4.66 -12.06
N GLY A 61 -14.28 4.59 -13.33
CA GLY A 61 -12.93 4.94 -13.78
C GLY A 61 -12.67 6.43 -13.69
N PHE A 62 -13.65 7.28 -14.03
CA PHE A 62 -13.52 8.73 -13.83
C PHE A 62 -13.43 9.09 -12.35
N ALA A 63 -14.28 8.49 -11.52
CA ALA A 63 -14.21 8.64 -10.07
C ALA A 63 -12.87 8.13 -9.50
N ALA A 64 -12.38 6.99 -9.98
CA ALA A 64 -11.09 6.42 -9.60
C ALA A 64 -9.92 7.33 -10.01
N LEU A 65 -9.99 7.98 -11.17
CA LEU A 65 -8.96 8.89 -11.65
C LEU A 65 -8.90 10.16 -10.79
N ILE A 66 -10.06 10.78 -10.52
CA ILE A 66 -10.14 11.96 -9.64
C ILE A 66 -9.65 11.60 -8.24
N THR A 67 -10.13 10.49 -7.67
CA THR A 67 -9.73 10.07 -6.32
C THR A 67 -8.24 9.74 -6.26
N ALA A 68 -7.68 9.04 -7.25
CA ALA A 68 -6.24 8.78 -7.31
C ALA A 68 -5.43 10.09 -7.38
N PHE A 69 -5.87 11.05 -8.20
CA PHE A 69 -5.21 12.33 -8.32
C PHE A 69 -5.28 13.16 -7.04
N LEU A 70 -6.47 13.31 -6.44
CA LEU A 70 -6.68 14.03 -5.18
C LEU A 70 -5.93 13.38 -4.01
N CYS A 71 -5.95 12.04 -3.90
CA CYS A 71 -5.20 11.33 -2.87
C CYS A 71 -3.68 11.50 -3.05
N THR A 72 -3.19 11.43 -4.30
CA THR A 72 -1.75 11.60 -4.57
C THR A 72 -1.32 13.04 -4.26
N LEU A 73 -2.05 14.03 -4.74
CA LEU A 73 -1.79 15.44 -4.43
C LEU A 73 -1.89 15.72 -2.93
N GLY A 74 -2.94 15.24 -2.26
CA GLY A 74 -3.14 15.39 -0.83
C GLY A 74 -2.01 14.75 -0.02
N SER A 75 -1.57 13.56 -0.40
CA SER A 75 -0.44 12.86 0.23
C SER A 75 0.87 13.65 0.09
N VAL A 76 1.19 14.12 -1.12
CA VAL A 76 2.40 14.93 -1.37
C VAL A 76 2.36 16.26 -0.61
N LEU A 77 1.21 16.95 -0.63
CA LEU A 77 1.01 18.20 0.12
C LEU A 77 1.13 17.98 1.63
N ALA A 78 0.54 16.91 2.16
CA ALA A 78 0.62 16.58 3.59
C ALA A 78 2.07 16.31 4.02
N VAL A 79 2.81 15.50 3.28
CA VAL A 79 4.23 15.23 3.55
C VAL A 79 5.07 16.50 3.44
N TYR A 80 4.79 17.37 2.47
CA TYR A 80 5.48 18.65 2.32
C TYR A 80 5.19 19.57 3.52
N PHE A 81 3.94 19.66 3.96
CA PHE A 81 3.54 20.53 5.07
C PHE A 81 4.10 20.04 6.40
N ILE A 82 3.95 18.74 6.69
CA ILE A 82 4.51 18.09 7.88
C ILE A 82 6.04 18.20 7.85
N GLY A 83 6.66 17.97 6.70
CA GLY A 83 8.10 18.12 6.53
C GLY A 83 8.56 19.55 6.83
N ARG A 84 7.85 20.57 6.36
CA ARG A 84 8.19 21.96 6.66
C ARG A 84 7.97 22.34 8.13
N LEU A 85 7.00 21.72 8.81
CA LEU A 85 6.73 21.99 10.23
C LEU A 85 7.75 21.28 11.15
N PHE A 86 8.04 20.00 10.90
CA PHE A 86 8.89 19.15 11.75
C PHE A 86 10.38 19.16 11.37
N LEU A 87 10.75 19.28 10.07
CA LEU A 87 12.17 19.28 9.65
C LEU A 87 12.82 20.67 9.72
N LYS A 88 12.04 21.74 9.91
CA LYS A 88 12.60 23.09 10.06
C LYS A 88 13.37 23.26 11.37
N GLU A 89 12.96 22.59 12.46
CA GLU A 89 13.71 22.57 13.72
C GLU A 89 15.04 21.79 13.64
N LYS A 90 15.12 20.77 12.77
CA LYS A 90 16.36 19.97 12.63
C LYS A 90 17.48 20.69 11.87
N LYS A 91 17.22 21.82 11.21
CA LYS A 91 18.24 22.61 10.52
C LYS A 91 18.93 23.65 11.40
N GLU A 92 18.34 24.05 12.53
CA GLU A 92 18.97 25.02 13.45
C GLU A 92 19.87 24.34 14.50
N ALA A 93 19.61 23.09 14.88
CA ALA A 93 20.43 22.35 15.86
C ALA A 93 21.79 21.83 15.29
N ARG A 94 22.21 22.25 14.09
CA ARG A 94 23.43 21.77 13.42
C ARG A 94 24.22 22.88 12.71
N ARG A 95 24.03 24.13 13.09
CA ARG A 95 24.90 25.26 12.73
C ARG A 95 25.59 25.81 13.96
#